data_AF-A0A078KZW1-F1
#
_entry.id   AF-A0A078KZW1-F1
#
_cell.length_a   1.000
_cell.length_b   1.000
_cell.length_c   1.000
_cell.angle_alpha   90.00
_cell.angle_beta   90.00
_cell.angle_gamma   90.00
#
_symmetry.space_group_name_H-M   'P 1'
#
loop_
_entity.id
_entity.type
_entity.pdbx_description
1 polymer ?
#
loop_
_entity_poly.entity_id
_entity_poly.type
_entity_poly.pdbx_seq_one_letter_code
_entity_poly.pdbx_strand_id
1 'polypeptide(L)'
;MGKSCDEIDHESIVTSFYRHILKRAPDPHGMETFLGLIERKGISDSIEQMFSSFFSCDEFLALNPQKNDSSSLSQYPQSELINGKPISHIVSLGTHCLASGILQKHNLKKYSLPFDWIFTSPNSIMDCFENNFERFLDRKYYRSIKRATGEPGAHHSWYLDNHGISDFFTHRDPVNEKDYAYYQRTVDRFKRLMLKDEAKLFIMISDPWHDLRKHFVDLSSAVNSLTKDAALICIQLRPWEAFNRMRLVEKNKNNALYEFTPCSKESGAYFSELVDELEIIRLIGQYNVQLVERL
;
A
#
# COMPACT_ATOMS: atom_id res chain seq x y z
N MET A 1 0.33 20.97 -11.37
CA MET A 1 -0.91 20.85 -12.18
C MET A 1 -1.49 19.49 -11.86
N GLY A 2 -2.59 19.46 -11.11
CA GLY A 2 -3.17 18.21 -10.61
C GLY A 2 -3.88 17.49 -11.73
N LYS A 3 -3.49 16.25 -12.01
CA LYS A 3 -4.40 15.30 -12.63
C LYS A 3 -5.52 15.06 -11.63
N SER A 4 -6.75 15.27 -12.10
CA SER A 4 -7.96 14.76 -11.48
C SER A 4 -7.71 13.33 -10.98
N CYS A 5 -8.11 13.04 -9.75
CA CYS A 5 -8.13 11.68 -9.23
C CYS A 5 -9.20 10.97 -10.06
N ASP A 6 -8.81 10.16 -11.05
CA ASP A 6 -9.74 9.37 -11.83
C ASP A 6 -10.50 8.47 -10.86
N GLU A 7 -11.80 8.71 -10.70
CA GLU A 7 -12.71 7.81 -10.03
C GLU A 7 -12.58 6.46 -10.74
N ILE A 8 -12.24 5.40 -9.99
CA ILE A 8 -11.98 4.08 -10.60
C ILE A 8 -13.29 3.59 -11.21
N ASP A 9 -13.32 3.61 -12.54
CA ASP A 9 -14.43 3.09 -13.32
C ASP A 9 -14.69 1.60 -12.97
N HIS A 10 -15.89 1.29 -12.50
CA HIS A 10 -16.27 -0.07 -12.12
C HIS A 10 -16.18 -1.04 -13.31
N GLU A 11 -16.42 -0.57 -14.54
CA GLU A 11 -16.26 -1.39 -15.74
C GLU A 11 -14.79 -1.77 -15.94
N SER A 12 -13.86 -0.86 -15.63
CA SER A 12 -12.42 -1.12 -15.69
C SER A 12 -11.98 -2.22 -14.71
N ILE A 13 -12.60 -2.28 -13.52
CA ILE A 13 -12.38 -3.35 -12.54
C ILE A 13 -12.78 -4.69 -13.15
N VAL A 14 -14.05 -4.82 -13.56
CA VAL A 14 -14.57 -6.08 -14.12
C VAL A 14 -13.79 -6.50 -15.35
N THR A 15 -13.50 -5.55 -16.24
CA THR A 15 -12.70 -5.78 -17.45
C THR A 15 -11.30 -6.31 -17.12
N SER A 16 -10.65 -5.77 -16.08
CA SER A 16 -9.32 -6.22 -15.65
C SER A 16 -9.36 -7.69 -15.21
N PHE A 17 -10.35 -8.10 -14.41
CA PHE A 17 -10.51 -9.51 -14.02
C PHE A 17 -10.63 -10.44 -15.24
N TYR A 18 -11.53 -10.13 -16.18
CA TYR A 18 -11.69 -10.92 -17.40
C TYR A 18 -10.42 -10.99 -18.25
N ARG A 19 -9.76 -9.85 -18.47
CA ARG A 19 -8.57 -9.80 -19.32
C ARG A 19 -7.38 -10.53 -18.72
N HIS A 20 -7.15 -10.42 -17.41
CA HIS A 20 -5.94 -10.99 -16.81
C HIS A 20 -6.12 -12.41 -16.30
N ILE A 21 -7.30 -12.74 -15.78
CA ILE A 21 -7.58 -14.07 -15.23
C ILE A 21 -8.06 -15.01 -16.34
N LEU A 22 -8.99 -14.57 -17.19
CA LEU A 22 -9.61 -15.41 -18.25
C LEU A 22 -9.06 -15.15 -19.66
N LYS A 23 -8.14 -14.19 -19.82
CA LYS A 23 -7.51 -13.85 -21.11
C LYS A 23 -8.50 -13.47 -22.21
N ARG A 24 -9.64 -12.87 -21.84
CA ARG A 24 -10.67 -12.38 -22.77
C ARG A 24 -11.36 -11.11 -22.29
N ALA A 25 -12.21 -10.52 -23.12
CA ALA A 25 -13.11 -9.45 -22.69
C ALA A 25 -14.32 -10.02 -21.91
N PRO A 26 -14.92 -9.23 -21.00
CA PRO A 26 -16.20 -9.57 -20.39
C PRO A 26 -17.27 -9.73 -21.49
N ASP A 27 -18.10 -10.75 -21.36
CA ASP A 27 -19.36 -10.81 -22.08
C ASP A 27 -20.41 -9.89 -21.39
N PRO A 28 -21.49 -9.47 -22.09
CA PRO A 28 -22.45 -8.52 -21.53
C PRO A 28 -23.07 -8.97 -20.20
N HIS A 29 -23.36 -10.27 -20.07
CA HIS A 29 -23.98 -10.80 -18.85
C HIS A 29 -22.99 -10.87 -17.69
N GLY A 30 -21.74 -11.28 -17.97
CA GLY A 30 -20.63 -11.23 -17.04
C GLY A 30 -20.37 -9.82 -16.51
N MET A 31 -20.36 -8.83 -17.41
CA MET A 31 -20.21 -7.42 -17.04
C MET A 31 -21.32 -6.98 -16.08
N GLU A 32 -22.59 -7.16 -16.47
CA GLU A 32 -23.74 -6.78 -15.67
C GLU A 32 -23.74 -7.44 -14.29
N THR A 33 -23.40 -8.73 -14.23
CA THR A 33 -23.36 -9.51 -12.99
C THR A 33 -22.40 -8.91 -11.96
N PHE A 34 -21.17 -8.60 -12.40
CA PHE A 34 -20.14 -8.09 -11.48
C PHE A 34 -20.27 -6.60 -11.20
N LEU A 35 -20.78 -5.80 -12.14
CA LEU A 35 -21.17 -4.41 -11.83
C LEU A 35 -22.26 -4.36 -10.77
N GLY A 36 -23.32 -5.16 -10.93
CA GLY A 36 -24.37 -5.27 -9.92
C GLY A 36 -23.87 -5.82 -8.58
N LEU A 37 -22.80 -6.61 -8.56
CA LEU A 37 -22.14 -7.04 -7.32
C LEU A 37 -21.48 -5.85 -6.61
N ILE A 38 -20.68 -5.06 -7.35
CA ILE A 38 -20.00 -3.85 -6.85
C ILE A 38 -21.00 -2.85 -6.30
N GLU A 39 -22.10 -2.60 -7.01
CA GLU A 39 -23.15 -1.68 -6.57
C GLU A 39 -23.82 -2.14 -5.26
N ARG A 40 -24.08 -3.44 -5.10
CA ARG A 40 -24.79 -3.98 -3.93
C ARG A 40 -23.92 -4.09 -2.68
N LYS A 41 -22.64 -4.45 -2.85
CA LYS A 41 -21.75 -4.81 -1.72
C LYS A 41 -20.59 -3.84 -1.50
N GLY A 42 -20.39 -2.89 -2.42
CA GLY A 42 -19.19 -2.06 -2.44
C GLY A 42 -17.98 -2.79 -3.01
N ILE A 43 -16.94 -2.01 -3.34
CA ILE A 43 -15.76 -2.49 -4.08
C ILE A 43 -15.01 -3.60 -3.33
N SER A 44 -14.77 -3.42 -2.03
CA SER A 44 -13.97 -4.36 -1.22
C SER A 44 -14.54 -5.78 -1.21
N ASP A 45 -15.79 -5.94 -0.78
CA ASP A 45 -16.47 -7.23 -0.70
C ASP A 45 -16.69 -7.88 -2.07
N SER A 46 -16.80 -7.04 -3.10
CA SER A 46 -16.99 -7.49 -4.48
C SER A 46 -15.70 -8.04 -5.07
N ILE A 47 -14.55 -7.40 -4.82
CA ILE A 47 -13.24 -7.88 -5.26
C ILE A 47 -12.96 -9.29 -4.75
N GLU A 48 -13.25 -9.58 -3.49
CA GLU A 48 -13.03 -10.93 -2.92
C GLU A 48 -13.89 -11.99 -3.63
N GLN A 49 -15.18 -11.71 -3.78
CA GLN A 49 -16.10 -12.62 -4.48
C GLN A 49 -15.73 -12.77 -5.95
N MET A 50 -15.27 -11.70 -6.60
CA MET A 50 -14.75 -11.75 -7.96
C MET A 50 -13.51 -12.65 -8.01
N PHE A 51 -12.49 -12.44 -7.18
CA PHE A 51 -11.32 -13.31 -7.16
C PHE A 51 -11.69 -14.78 -6.94
N SER A 52 -12.58 -15.06 -5.97
CA SER A 52 -13.06 -16.43 -5.76
C SER A 52 -13.74 -16.97 -7.02
N SER A 53 -14.69 -16.23 -7.61
CA SER A 53 -15.49 -16.70 -8.75
C SER A 53 -14.64 -16.91 -10.01
N PHE A 54 -13.71 -16.00 -10.28
CA PHE A 54 -12.83 -16.06 -11.45
C PHE A 54 -11.76 -17.14 -11.32
N PHE A 55 -11.18 -17.34 -10.13
CA PHE A 55 -10.17 -18.40 -9.94
C PHE A 55 -10.78 -19.79 -9.73
N SER A 56 -12.07 -19.90 -9.40
CA SER A 56 -12.75 -21.18 -9.24
C SER A 56 -13.55 -21.62 -10.47
N CYS A 57 -13.64 -20.82 -11.53
CA CYS A 57 -14.45 -21.19 -12.70
C CYS A 57 -13.73 -22.19 -13.61
N ASP A 58 -14.51 -23.02 -14.30
CA ASP A 58 -14.00 -24.02 -15.23
C ASP A 58 -13.10 -23.42 -16.32
N GLU A 59 -13.42 -22.20 -16.76
CA GLU A 59 -12.63 -21.46 -17.76
C GLU A 59 -11.21 -21.19 -17.25
N PHE A 60 -11.06 -20.71 -16.01
CA PHE A 60 -9.74 -20.48 -15.43
C PHE A 60 -8.97 -21.78 -15.20
N LEU A 61 -9.64 -22.82 -14.70
CA LEU A 61 -9.05 -24.15 -14.48
C LEU A 61 -8.56 -24.77 -15.79
N ALA A 62 -9.33 -24.64 -16.88
CA ALA A 62 -8.95 -25.10 -18.22
C ALA A 62 -7.74 -24.34 -18.78
N LEU A 63 -7.63 -23.04 -18.51
CA LEU A 63 -6.46 -22.23 -18.88
C LEU A 63 -5.22 -22.56 -18.02
N ASN A 64 -5.40 -23.14 -16.82
CA ASN A 64 -4.33 -23.36 -15.84
C ASN A 64 -4.33 -24.78 -15.25
N PRO A 65 -4.19 -25.84 -16.07
CA PRO A 65 -4.34 -27.24 -15.64
C PRO A 65 -3.31 -27.71 -14.60
N GLN A 66 -2.24 -26.94 -14.36
CA GLN A 66 -1.19 -27.23 -13.37
C GLN A 66 -1.48 -26.65 -11.97
N LYS A 67 -2.51 -25.80 -11.82
CA LYS A 67 -2.91 -25.18 -10.55
C LYS A 67 -4.14 -25.88 -9.97
N ASN A 68 -3.94 -27.10 -9.46
CA ASN A 68 -4.94 -27.81 -8.65
C ASN A 68 -4.91 -27.41 -7.16
N ASP A 69 -4.07 -26.45 -6.78
CA ASP A 69 -3.96 -25.99 -5.40
C ASP A 69 -4.96 -24.87 -5.12
N SER A 70 -6.17 -25.28 -4.78
CA SER A 70 -7.32 -24.47 -4.33
C SER A 70 -7.12 -23.87 -2.93
N SER A 71 -5.88 -23.71 -2.47
CA SER A 71 -5.55 -23.35 -1.10
C SER A 71 -5.23 -21.85 -0.96
N SER A 72 -6.27 -21.03 -0.74
CA SER A 72 -6.27 -19.85 0.17
C SER A 72 -7.34 -18.79 -0.12
N LEU A 73 -8.30 -19.03 -1.02
CA LEU A 73 -9.30 -18.02 -1.40
C LEU A 73 -10.50 -17.90 -0.43
N SER A 74 -10.55 -18.66 0.67
CA SER A 74 -11.78 -18.79 1.48
C SER A 74 -11.56 -18.81 2.99
N GLN A 75 -10.80 -17.88 3.58
CA GLN A 75 -10.62 -17.85 5.05
C GLN A 75 -10.57 -16.48 5.74
N TYR A 76 -11.05 -15.39 5.14
CA TYR A 76 -11.12 -14.13 5.87
C TYR A 76 -12.56 -13.87 6.36
N PRO A 77 -12.82 -13.98 7.67
CA PRO A 77 -14.09 -13.54 8.21
C PRO A 77 -14.22 -12.02 8.05
N GLN A 78 -15.43 -11.60 7.73
CA GLN A 78 -15.85 -10.22 7.52
C GLN A 78 -15.33 -9.25 8.60
N SER A 79 -14.83 -8.09 8.16
CA SER A 79 -14.74 -6.84 8.93
C SER A 79 -13.94 -6.91 10.25
N GLU A 80 -12.71 -7.41 10.21
CA GLU A 80 -11.80 -7.43 11.38
C GLU A 80 -11.70 -6.04 12.02
N LEU A 81 -11.77 -6.00 13.36
CA LEU A 81 -11.61 -4.80 14.17
C LEU A 81 -10.23 -4.82 14.85
N ILE A 82 -9.58 -3.66 14.95
CA ILE A 82 -8.33 -3.51 15.70
C ILE A 82 -8.70 -3.14 17.12
N ASN A 83 -8.49 -4.07 18.06
CA ASN A 83 -8.88 -3.91 19.47
C ASN A 83 -10.35 -3.46 19.65
N GLY A 84 -11.25 -4.00 18.82
CA GLY A 84 -12.69 -3.67 18.85
C GLY A 84 -13.07 -2.35 18.17
N LYS A 85 -12.14 -1.70 17.46
CA LYS A 85 -12.40 -0.44 16.73
C LYS A 85 -12.27 -0.63 15.21
N PRO A 86 -13.12 0.03 14.40
CA PRO A 86 -12.92 0.09 12.95
C PRO A 86 -11.70 0.95 12.61
N ILE A 87 -11.04 0.66 11.49
CA ILE A 87 -9.93 1.46 10.98
C ILE A 87 -10.46 2.84 10.59
N SER A 88 -9.94 3.86 11.26
CA SER A 88 -10.24 5.26 10.94
C SER A 88 -9.19 5.89 10.03
N HIS A 89 -7.97 5.34 10.01
CA HIS A 89 -6.82 5.91 9.32
C HIS A 89 -5.93 4.85 8.69
N ILE A 90 -5.44 5.12 7.48
CA ILE A 90 -4.46 4.28 6.81
C ILE A 90 -3.17 5.09 6.62
N VAL A 91 -2.05 4.51 7.06
CA VAL A 91 -0.72 5.14 7.08
C VAL A 91 0.23 4.36 6.18
N SER A 92 0.78 5.02 5.16
CA SER A 92 1.79 4.41 4.30
C SER A 92 3.19 4.52 4.92
N LEU A 93 3.95 3.42 4.89
CA LEU A 93 5.32 3.27 5.39
C LEU A 93 6.25 2.69 4.29
N GLY A 94 5.90 2.86 3.01
CA GLY A 94 6.56 2.18 1.90
C GLY A 94 8.00 2.60 1.67
N THR A 95 8.81 1.68 1.13
CA THR A 95 10.19 1.97 0.66
C THR A 95 10.20 2.92 -0.54
N HIS A 96 9.09 2.96 -1.26
CA HIS A 96 8.84 3.81 -2.42
C HIS A 96 7.36 4.16 -2.53
N CYS A 97 7.02 4.93 -3.58
CA CYS A 97 5.73 5.61 -3.73
C CYS A 97 4.52 4.70 -3.96
N LEU A 98 4.70 3.40 -4.19
CA LEU A 98 3.64 2.46 -4.57
C LEU A 98 2.51 2.39 -3.54
N ALA A 99 2.83 2.24 -2.26
CA ALA A 99 1.79 2.19 -1.21
C ALA A 99 0.95 3.48 -1.20
N SER A 100 1.60 4.64 -1.28
CA SER A 100 0.91 5.93 -1.36
C SER A 100 0.06 6.08 -2.61
N GLY A 101 0.59 5.65 -3.76
CA GLY A 101 -0.08 5.73 -5.06
C GLY A 101 -1.34 4.86 -5.11
N ILE A 102 -1.25 3.61 -4.66
CA ILE A 102 -2.40 2.71 -4.57
C ILE A 102 -3.46 3.29 -3.61
N LEU A 103 -3.08 3.69 -2.40
CA LEU A 103 -4.04 4.26 -1.44
C LEU A 103 -4.70 5.54 -1.97
N GLN A 104 -3.96 6.38 -2.71
CA GLN A 104 -4.52 7.58 -3.33
C GLN A 104 -5.52 7.23 -4.42
N LYS A 105 -5.13 6.35 -5.36
CA LYS A 105 -5.95 5.93 -6.50
C LYS A 105 -7.28 5.34 -6.05
N HIS A 106 -7.28 4.58 -4.96
CA HIS A 106 -8.47 3.93 -4.40
C HIS A 106 -9.19 4.77 -3.31
N ASN A 107 -8.88 6.07 -3.19
CA ASN A 107 -9.49 6.99 -2.21
C ASN A 107 -9.37 6.55 -0.72
N LEU A 108 -8.38 5.71 -0.42
CA LEU A 108 -8.06 5.26 0.94
C LEU A 108 -7.10 6.21 1.65
N LYS A 109 -6.43 7.08 0.90
CA LYS A 109 -5.53 8.11 1.40
C LYS A 109 -6.27 9.45 1.60
N LYS A 110 -6.63 9.76 2.85
CA LYS A 110 -7.38 11.00 3.17
C LYS A 110 -6.53 12.26 3.34
N TYR A 111 -5.25 12.10 3.66
CA TYR A 111 -4.31 13.21 3.83
C TYR A 111 -2.87 12.72 3.69
N SER A 112 -1.92 13.64 3.47
CA SER A 112 -0.49 13.33 3.41
C SER A 112 0.13 13.17 4.80
N LEU A 113 1.15 12.34 4.91
CA LEU A 113 1.94 11.91 6.05
C LEU A 113 3.41 11.87 5.62
N PRO A 114 4.37 11.75 6.55
CA PRO A 114 5.79 12.02 6.27
C PRO A 114 6.41 11.10 5.22
N PHE A 115 5.97 9.85 5.17
CA PHE A 115 6.53 8.82 4.29
C PHE A 115 5.82 8.70 2.95
N ASP A 116 4.83 9.54 2.68
CA ASP A 116 4.25 9.53 1.34
C ASP A 116 5.17 10.24 0.36
N TRP A 117 5.32 9.63 -0.82
CA TRP A 117 6.06 10.20 -1.94
C TRP A 117 7.57 10.40 -1.67
N ILE A 118 8.14 9.57 -0.80
CA ILE A 118 9.57 9.56 -0.50
C ILE A 118 10.13 8.13 -0.53
N PHE A 119 11.45 8.00 -0.64
CA PHE A 119 12.14 6.72 -0.55
C PHE A 119 12.61 6.47 0.88
N THR A 120 12.35 5.26 1.37
CA THR A 120 12.70 4.85 2.73
C THR A 120 13.14 3.38 2.77
N SER A 121 13.59 2.93 3.94
CA SER A 121 13.75 1.52 4.30
C SER A 121 13.10 1.24 5.65
N PRO A 122 12.88 -0.04 6.04
CA PRO A 122 12.40 -0.36 7.38
C PRO A 122 13.28 0.30 8.47
N ASN A 123 14.60 0.27 8.30
CA ASN A 123 15.53 0.86 9.25
C ASN A 123 15.41 2.37 9.36
N SER A 124 15.29 3.11 8.25
CA SER A 124 15.12 4.56 8.32
C SER A 124 13.79 4.98 8.92
N ILE A 125 12.74 4.17 8.76
CA ILE A 125 11.43 4.41 9.38
C ILE A 125 11.51 4.23 10.89
N MET A 126 12.10 3.11 11.34
CA MET A 126 12.32 2.87 12.77
C MET A 126 13.19 3.98 13.38
N ASP A 127 14.21 4.44 12.66
CA ASP A 127 15.03 5.58 13.07
C ASP A 127 14.21 6.86 13.27
N CYS A 128 13.35 7.20 12.30
CA CYS A 128 12.44 8.34 12.41
C CYS A 128 11.53 8.24 13.64
N PHE A 129 11.05 7.03 13.96
CA PHE A 129 10.21 6.80 15.14
C PHE A 129 11.00 6.98 16.44
N GLU A 130 12.19 6.39 16.52
CA GLU A 130 13.05 6.44 17.70
C GLU A 130 13.46 7.87 18.07
N ASN A 131 13.81 8.69 17.07
CA ASN A 131 14.20 10.09 17.29
C ASN A 131 13.04 11.09 17.13
N ASN A 132 11.79 10.63 17.06
CA ASN A 132 10.62 11.49 16.91
C ASN A 132 10.74 12.50 15.75
N PHE A 133 11.28 12.06 14.61
CA PHE A 133 11.54 12.82 13.39
C PHE A 133 12.54 14.00 13.52
N GLU A 134 13.30 14.09 14.61
CA GLU A 134 14.29 15.15 14.79
C GLU A 134 15.34 15.14 13.67
N ARG A 135 15.88 13.96 13.34
CA ARG A 135 16.88 13.85 12.25
C ARG A 135 16.24 14.08 10.89
N PHE A 136 15.05 13.52 10.67
CA PHE A 136 14.29 13.70 9.45
C PHE A 136 14.04 15.18 9.11
N LEU A 137 13.81 16.03 10.12
CA LEU A 137 13.57 17.47 9.98
C LEU A 137 14.84 18.34 10.09
N ASP A 138 16.02 17.74 10.25
CA ASP A 138 17.28 18.47 10.40
C ASP A 138 17.85 18.88 9.04
N ARG A 139 17.72 20.17 8.73
CA ARG A 139 18.15 20.78 7.47
C ARG A 139 19.62 20.59 7.14
N LYS A 140 20.48 20.36 8.15
CA LYS A 140 21.92 20.18 7.90
C LYS A 140 22.21 18.97 7.02
N TYR A 141 21.28 18.00 6.96
CA TYR A 141 21.40 16.79 6.15
C TYR A 141 20.84 16.91 4.73
N TYR A 142 20.15 17.98 4.37
CA TYR A 142 19.49 18.07 3.06
C TYR A 142 20.44 18.54 1.97
N ARG A 143 20.41 17.87 0.81
CA ARG A 143 21.19 18.27 -0.37
C ARG A 143 20.34 18.12 -1.62
N SER A 144 20.03 19.22 -2.30
CA SER A 144 19.24 19.24 -3.53
C SER A 144 19.84 18.33 -4.61
N ILE A 145 18.97 17.66 -5.35
CA ILE A 145 19.34 16.84 -6.51
C ILE A 145 19.02 17.62 -7.77
N LYS A 146 19.94 17.61 -8.74
CA LYS A 146 19.71 18.15 -10.08
C LYS A 146 19.40 17.01 -11.04
N ARG A 147 18.13 16.89 -11.44
CA ARG A 147 17.68 15.89 -12.42
C ARG A 147 17.51 16.53 -13.80
N ALA A 148 17.81 15.77 -14.85
CA ALA A 148 17.58 16.20 -16.24
C ALA A 148 16.09 16.45 -16.53
N THR A 149 15.18 15.77 -15.81
CA THR A 149 13.72 15.95 -15.92
C THR A 149 13.22 17.28 -15.35
N GLY A 150 14.05 17.98 -14.54
CA GLY A 150 13.64 19.18 -13.81
C GLY A 150 12.76 18.89 -12.58
N GLU A 151 12.47 17.63 -12.26
CA GLU A 151 11.71 17.28 -11.07
C GLU A 151 12.48 17.60 -9.78
N PRO A 152 11.84 18.23 -8.78
CA PRO A 152 12.48 18.56 -7.52
C PRO A 152 12.80 17.31 -6.72
N GLY A 153 13.90 17.34 -5.97
CA GLY A 153 14.27 16.27 -5.06
C GLY A 153 15.50 16.61 -4.23
N ALA A 154 15.71 15.86 -3.15
CA ALA A 154 16.89 16.01 -2.32
C ALA A 154 17.35 14.69 -1.70
N HIS A 155 18.66 14.57 -1.52
CA HIS A 155 19.25 13.60 -0.61
C HIS A 155 19.04 14.02 0.84
N HIS A 156 19.05 13.02 1.72
CA HIS A 156 19.26 13.20 3.15
C HIS A 156 20.57 12.51 3.53
N SER A 157 21.66 13.26 3.71
CA SER A 157 23.01 12.70 3.82
C SER A 157 23.13 11.66 4.95
N TRP A 158 22.48 11.89 6.09
CA TRP A 158 22.49 10.90 7.18
C TRP A 158 21.84 9.57 6.79
N TYR A 159 20.70 9.56 6.09
CA TYR A 159 20.03 8.31 5.68
C TYR A 159 20.76 7.66 4.49
N LEU A 160 21.43 8.44 3.65
CA LEU A 160 22.34 7.92 2.64
C LEU A 160 23.51 7.17 3.29
N ASP A 161 24.19 7.81 4.24
CA ASP A 161 25.40 7.25 4.86
C ASP A 161 25.10 6.04 5.76
N ASN A 162 23.97 6.07 6.49
CA ASN A 162 23.64 5.04 7.50
C ASN A 162 22.70 3.95 6.97
N HIS A 163 21.94 4.22 5.91
CA HIS A 163 20.96 3.26 5.36
C HIS A 163 21.03 3.08 3.84
N GLY A 164 21.97 3.74 3.15
CA GLY A 164 22.13 3.61 1.71
C GLY A 164 21.02 4.26 0.87
N ILE A 165 20.18 5.10 1.48
CA ILE A 165 19.00 5.66 0.80
C ILE A 165 19.38 6.93 0.07
N SER A 166 19.61 6.81 -1.23
CA SER A 166 19.71 7.95 -2.14
C SER A 166 18.32 8.50 -2.47
N ASP A 167 18.27 9.75 -2.92
CA ASP A 167 17.02 10.38 -3.38
C ASP A 167 15.84 10.27 -2.39
N PHE A 168 16.18 10.44 -1.10
CA PHE A 168 15.26 10.27 0.02
C PHE A 168 13.99 11.11 -0.18
N PHE A 169 14.14 12.40 -0.48
CA PHE A 169 13.03 13.27 -0.82
C PHE A 169 12.80 13.27 -2.34
N THR A 170 12.09 12.26 -2.82
CA THR A 170 11.99 11.96 -4.26
C THR A 170 11.24 13.01 -5.06
N HIS A 171 10.16 13.59 -4.52
CA HIS A 171 9.28 14.49 -5.28
C HIS A 171 9.24 15.94 -4.76
N ARG A 172 10.11 16.28 -3.80
CA ARG A 172 10.17 17.59 -3.15
C ARG A 172 11.60 17.90 -2.70
N ASP A 173 11.94 19.17 -2.64
CA ASP A 173 13.28 19.60 -2.22
C ASP A 173 13.21 20.40 -0.91
N PRO A 174 13.32 19.78 0.28
CA PRO A 174 13.23 20.50 1.56
C PRO A 174 14.41 21.42 1.86
N VAL A 175 15.39 21.57 0.96
CA VAL A 175 16.34 22.69 1.03
C VAL A 175 15.60 24.03 0.88
N ASN A 176 14.49 24.04 0.12
CA ASN A 176 13.62 25.20 0.00
C ASN A 176 12.53 25.25 1.10
N GLU A 177 12.15 26.46 1.52
CA GLU A 177 11.20 26.70 2.62
C GLU A 177 9.82 26.07 2.40
N LYS A 178 9.32 26.10 1.16
CA LYS A 178 7.97 25.63 0.84
C LYS A 178 7.84 24.13 1.07
N ASP A 179 8.82 23.37 0.58
CA ASP A 179 8.84 21.91 0.72
C ASP A 179 9.26 21.50 2.14
N TYR A 180 10.15 22.24 2.80
CA TYR A 180 10.43 22.02 4.21
C TYR A 180 9.16 22.15 5.07
N ALA A 181 8.41 23.24 4.88
CA ALA A 181 7.15 23.46 5.59
C ALA A 181 6.12 22.36 5.29
N TYR A 182 6.16 21.74 4.11
CA TYR A 182 5.32 20.57 3.82
C TYR A 182 5.67 19.40 4.74
N TYR A 183 6.95 19.07 4.89
CA TYR A 183 7.39 17.98 5.75
C TYR A 183 7.15 18.25 7.24
N GLN A 184 7.32 19.49 7.70
CA GLN A 184 6.92 19.86 9.06
C GLN A 184 5.43 19.58 9.30
N ARG A 185 4.56 20.03 8.39
CA ARG A 185 3.11 19.81 8.50
C ARG A 185 2.72 18.33 8.48
N THR A 186 3.38 17.50 7.66
CA THR A 186 3.08 16.07 7.62
C THR A 186 3.59 15.35 8.86
N VAL A 187 4.75 15.72 9.41
CA VAL A 187 5.28 15.19 10.67
C VAL A 187 4.39 15.59 11.85
N ASP A 188 4.00 16.85 11.94
CA ASP A 188 3.09 17.31 13.00
C ASP A 188 1.74 16.59 12.93
N ARG A 189 1.22 16.36 11.72
CA ARG A 189 0.00 15.57 11.50
C ARG A 189 0.19 14.13 11.96
N PHE A 190 1.30 13.49 11.61
CA PHE A 190 1.60 12.13 12.06
C PHE A 190 1.65 12.03 13.59
N LYS A 191 2.36 12.96 14.25
CA LYS A 191 2.45 13.02 15.72
C LYS A 191 1.07 13.17 16.36
N ARG A 192 0.23 14.10 15.85
CA ARG A 192 -1.16 14.25 16.31
C ARG A 192 -2.00 13.00 16.09
N LEU A 193 -1.84 12.33 14.94
CA LEU A 193 -2.54 11.10 14.64
C LEU A 193 -2.21 10.00 15.65
N MET A 194 -0.94 9.82 16.00
CA MET A 194 -0.51 8.77 16.95
C MET A 194 -1.15 8.92 18.34
N LEU A 195 -1.49 10.16 18.74
CA LEU A 195 -2.16 10.46 20.01
C LEU A 195 -3.67 10.16 20.01
N LYS A 196 -4.30 9.95 18.85
CA LYS A 196 -5.75 9.69 18.76
C LYS A 196 -6.08 8.27 19.23
N ASP A 197 -7.18 8.12 19.97
CA ASP A 197 -7.72 6.83 20.41
C ASP A 197 -8.57 6.15 19.32
N GLU A 198 -8.06 6.12 18.09
CA GLU A 198 -8.74 5.62 16.88
C GLU A 198 -7.86 4.57 16.21
N ALA A 199 -8.42 3.50 15.65
CA ALA A 199 -7.58 2.47 15.06
C ALA A 199 -6.92 2.92 13.76
N LYS A 200 -5.65 2.54 13.58
CA LYS A 200 -4.84 2.87 12.41
C LYS A 200 -4.29 1.59 11.77
N LEU A 201 -4.39 1.53 10.45
CA LEU A 201 -3.72 0.49 9.67
C LEU A 201 -2.47 1.07 9.02
N PHE A 202 -1.31 0.53 9.36
CA PHE A 202 -0.06 0.82 8.70
C PHE A 202 0.12 -0.17 7.54
N ILE A 203 0.55 0.33 6.39
CA ILE A 203 0.87 -0.50 5.23
C ILE A 203 2.27 -0.16 4.70
N MET A 204 3.11 -1.19 4.61
CA MET A 204 4.44 -1.09 4.03
C MET A 204 4.55 -2.04 2.85
N ILE A 205 4.80 -1.49 1.66
CA ILE A 205 5.19 -2.26 0.49
C ILE A 205 6.68 -2.04 0.25
N SER A 206 7.40 -3.14 0.16
CA SER A 206 8.85 -3.14 -0.01
C SER A 206 9.25 -3.76 -1.33
N ASP A 207 10.17 -3.10 -2.01
CA ASP A 207 10.82 -3.66 -3.19
C ASP A 207 11.65 -4.92 -2.81
N PRO A 208 12.11 -5.71 -3.79
CA PRO A 208 12.95 -6.88 -3.53
C PRO A 208 14.30 -6.58 -2.86
N TRP A 209 14.73 -5.31 -2.81
CA TRP A 209 16.04 -4.91 -2.29
C TRP A 209 16.05 -4.75 -0.77
N HIS A 210 14.89 -4.41 -0.18
CA HIS A 210 14.73 -4.28 1.26
C HIS A 210 13.93 -5.45 1.83
N ASP A 211 14.63 -6.41 2.44
CA ASP A 211 14.07 -7.66 2.96
C ASP A 211 13.20 -7.43 4.21
N LEU A 212 11.88 -7.35 4.03
CA LEU A 212 10.93 -7.15 5.11
C LEU A 212 10.88 -8.31 6.11
N ARG A 213 11.23 -9.55 5.71
CA ARG A 213 11.19 -10.69 6.63
C ARG A 213 12.14 -10.48 7.80
N LYS A 214 13.31 -9.90 7.54
CA LYS A 214 14.31 -9.61 8.58
C LYS A 214 13.89 -8.50 9.54
N HIS A 215 13.00 -7.61 9.08
CA HIS A 215 12.62 -6.40 9.82
C HIS A 215 11.19 -6.47 10.38
N PHE A 216 10.41 -7.49 10.05
CA PHE A 216 8.98 -7.54 10.37
C PHE A 216 8.70 -7.48 11.88
N VAL A 217 9.48 -8.19 12.70
CA VAL A 217 9.32 -8.21 14.17
C VAL A 217 9.65 -6.85 14.78
N ASP A 218 10.76 -6.25 14.38
CA ASP A 218 11.20 -4.94 14.91
C ASP A 218 10.27 -3.82 14.46
N LEU A 219 9.87 -3.82 13.18
CA LEU A 219 8.93 -2.85 12.64
C LEU A 219 7.55 -2.97 13.28
N SER A 220 7.08 -4.21 13.49
CA SER A 220 5.85 -4.48 14.25
C SER A 220 5.93 -3.89 15.67
N SER A 221 7.06 -4.09 16.34
CA SER A 221 7.28 -3.59 17.70
C SER A 221 7.34 -2.05 17.73
N ALA A 222 8.00 -1.45 16.75
CA ALA A 222 8.08 0.00 16.59
C ALA A 222 6.69 0.62 16.36
N VAL A 223 5.88 0.05 15.46
CA VAL A 223 4.50 0.50 15.20
C VAL A 223 3.62 0.37 16.45
N ASN A 224 3.68 -0.78 17.13
CA ASN A 224 2.91 -1.01 18.35
C ASN A 224 3.33 -0.09 19.51
N SER A 225 4.55 0.44 19.49
CA SER A 225 5.03 1.40 20.48
C SER A 225 4.55 2.83 20.20
N LEU A 226 4.17 3.15 18.95
CA LEU A 226 3.63 4.47 18.60
C LEU A 226 2.19 4.66 19.05
N THR A 227 1.39 3.59 19.01
CA THR A 227 -0.04 3.64 19.36
C THR A 227 -0.56 2.25 19.68
N LYS A 228 -1.50 2.16 20.63
CA LYS A 228 -2.07 0.88 21.09
C LYS A 228 -3.04 0.25 20.08
N ASP A 229 -3.68 1.07 19.25
CA ASP A 229 -4.72 0.65 18.30
C ASP A 229 -4.17 0.64 16.88
N ALA A 230 -3.23 -0.28 16.63
CA ALA A 230 -2.57 -0.45 15.34
C ALA A 230 -2.67 -1.88 14.80
N ALA A 231 -2.65 -1.94 13.47
CA ALA A 231 -2.34 -3.11 12.67
C ALA A 231 -1.26 -2.73 11.65
N LEU A 232 -0.44 -3.70 11.24
CA LEU A 232 0.60 -3.52 10.24
C LEU A 232 0.48 -4.60 9.15
N ILE A 233 0.28 -4.18 7.91
CA ILE A 233 0.43 -5.03 6.73
C ILE A 233 1.78 -4.72 6.09
N CYS A 234 2.66 -5.71 6.07
CA CYS A 234 3.92 -5.68 5.35
C CYS A 234 3.78 -6.55 4.08
N ILE A 235 4.20 -6.02 2.93
CA ILE A 235 4.15 -6.72 1.64
C ILE A 235 5.54 -6.68 1.01
N GLN A 236 6.20 -7.83 0.98
CA GLN A 236 7.45 -8.03 0.26
C GLN A 236 7.14 -8.33 -1.21
N LEU A 237 7.50 -7.40 -2.10
CA LEU A 237 7.38 -7.64 -3.53
C LEU A 237 8.40 -8.69 -3.99
N ARG A 238 7.95 -9.55 -4.88
CA ARG A 238 8.74 -10.49 -5.68
C ARG A 238 8.75 -10.02 -7.15
N PRO A 239 9.69 -10.52 -7.98
CA PRO A 239 9.63 -10.29 -9.42
C PRO A 239 8.25 -10.68 -9.98
N TRP A 240 7.77 -9.94 -10.98
CA TRP A 240 6.48 -10.24 -11.59
C TRP A 240 6.53 -11.52 -12.42
N GLU A 241 5.40 -12.23 -12.49
CA GLU A 241 5.22 -13.48 -13.24
C GLU A 241 3.97 -13.39 -14.13
N ALA A 242 3.59 -14.48 -14.81
CA ALA A 242 2.39 -14.52 -15.65
C ALA A 242 1.07 -14.36 -14.87
N PHE A 243 1.10 -14.64 -13.57
CA PHE A 243 -0.05 -14.56 -12.67
C PHE A 243 0.37 -13.99 -11.34
N ASN A 244 -0.54 -13.24 -10.72
CA ASN A 244 -0.28 -12.70 -9.42
C ASN A 244 -0.48 -13.77 -8.34
N ARG A 245 0.19 -13.59 -7.21
CA ARG A 245 0.11 -14.48 -6.05
C ARG A 245 0.42 -13.72 -4.78
N MET A 246 -0.52 -13.72 -3.85
CA MET A 246 -0.35 -13.22 -2.50
C MET A 246 -0.18 -14.39 -1.53
N ARG A 247 0.89 -14.41 -0.73
CA ARG A 247 1.16 -15.47 0.26
C ARG A 247 1.40 -14.85 1.63
N LEU A 248 0.63 -15.27 2.64
CA LEU A 248 0.93 -14.96 4.03
C LEU A 248 2.21 -15.69 4.46
N VAL A 249 3.19 -14.94 4.96
CA VAL A 249 4.47 -15.46 5.44
C VAL A 249 4.48 -15.56 6.96
N GLU A 250 4.01 -14.52 7.64
CA GLU A 250 4.01 -14.44 9.10
C GLU A 250 2.82 -13.60 9.58
N LYS A 251 2.20 -14.00 10.69
CA LYS A 251 1.12 -13.22 11.36
C LYS A 251 1.39 -13.20 12.86
N ASN A 252 1.35 -12.01 13.45
CA ASN A 252 1.47 -11.79 14.89
C ASN A 252 0.42 -10.77 15.35
N LYS A 253 -0.61 -11.24 16.06
CA LYS A 253 -1.78 -10.43 16.46
C LYS A 253 -2.38 -9.70 15.25
N ASN A 254 -2.34 -8.37 15.26
CA ASN A 254 -2.87 -7.49 14.22
C ASN A 254 -1.86 -7.20 13.09
N ASN A 255 -0.66 -7.79 13.13
CA ASN A 255 0.39 -7.54 12.17
C ASN A 255 0.58 -8.76 11.27
N ALA A 256 0.77 -8.55 9.98
CA ALA A 256 0.95 -9.61 9.01
C ALA A 256 1.99 -9.23 7.95
N LEU A 257 2.84 -10.18 7.62
CA LEU A 257 3.79 -10.11 6.52
C LEU A 257 3.32 -11.02 5.39
N TYR A 258 3.24 -10.45 4.21
CA TYR A 258 2.92 -11.14 2.97
C TYR A 258 4.09 -11.07 1.99
N GLU A 259 4.13 -12.03 1.10
CA GLU A 259 4.86 -11.94 -0.16
C GLU A 259 3.89 -11.80 -1.31
N PHE A 260 4.20 -10.86 -2.19
CA PHE A 260 3.39 -10.61 -3.38
C PHE A 260 4.23 -10.72 -4.63
N THR A 261 3.89 -11.71 -5.47
CA THR A 261 4.35 -11.82 -6.85
C THR A 261 3.29 -11.17 -7.73
N PRO A 262 3.51 -9.99 -8.31
CA PRO A 262 2.54 -9.36 -9.21
C PRO A 262 2.52 -10.05 -10.59
N CYS A 263 1.45 -9.84 -11.35
CA CYS A 263 1.36 -10.29 -12.75
C CYS A 263 1.92 -9.27 -13.75
N SER A 264 2.20 -8.06 -13.28
CA SER A 264 2.61 -6.95 -14.12
C SER A 264 3.76 -6.16 -13.51
N LYS A 265 4.40 -5.36 -14.37
CA LYS A 265 5.49 -4.49 -13.95
C LYS A 265 4.95 -3.36 -13.07
N GLU A 266 5.61 -3.17 -11.93
CA GLU A 266 5.48 -2.00 -11.08
C GLU A 266 6.16 -0.78 -11.73
N SER A 267 5.48 0.35 -11.74
CA SER A 267 5.95 1.63 -12.30
C SER A 267 6.10 2.70 -11.22
N GLY A 268 6.71 2.36 -10.08
CA GLY A 268 7.06 3.28 -8.98
C GLY A 268 5.88 3.65 -8.08
N ALA A 269 4.72 4.00 -8.64
CA ALA A 269 3.54 4.41 -7.88
C ALA A 269 2.28 3.56 -8.15
N TYR A 270 2.31 2.68 -9.14
CA TYR A 270 1.19 1.84 -9.56
C TYR A 270 1.69 0.58 -10.26
N PHE A 271 0.81 -0.41 -10.40
CA PHE A 271 1.03 -1.56 -11.28
C PHE A 271 0.47 -1.29 -12.67
N SER A 272 1.09 -1.89 -13.68
CA SER A 272 0.59 -1.75 -15.06
C SER A 272 -0.79 -2.38 -15.22
N GLU A 273 -1.11 -3.40 -14.41
CA GLU A 273 -2.41 -4.05 -14.38
C GLU A 273 -3.14 -3.82 -13.04
N LEU A 274 -4.41 -3.42 -13.13
CA LEU A 274 -5.23 -3.08 -11.96
C LEU A 274 -5.39 -4.27 -10.99
N VAL A 275 -5.48 -5.50 -11.51
CA VAL A 275 -5.63 -6.72 -10.69
C VAL A 275 -4.53 -6.89 -9.63
N ASP A 276 -3.32 -6.39 -9.87
CA ASP A 276 -2.24 -6.43 -8.88
C ASP A 276 -2.50 -5.49 -7.70
N GLU A 277 -3.06 -4.31 -7.96
CA GLU A 277 -3.47 -3.38 -6.92
C GLU A 277 -4.65 -3.94 -6.13
N LEU A 278 -5.60 -4.61 -6.79
CA LEU A 278 -6.79 -5.17 -6.14
C LEU A 278 -6.45 -6.27 -5.13
N GLU A 279 -5.36 -7.03 -5.32
CA GLU A 279 -4.87 -7.96 -4.29
C GLU A 279 -4.42 -7.24 -3.01
N ILE A 280 -3.82 -6.05 -3.14
CA ILE A 280 -3.42 -5.23 -1.99
C ILE A 280 -4.66 -4.62 -1.33
N ILE A 281 -5.61 -4.12 -2.12
CA ILE A 281 -6.89 -3.61 -1.62
C ILE A 281 -7.66 -4.70 -0.90
N ARG A 282 -7.64 -5.94 -1.40
CA ARG A 282 -8.26 -7.10 -0.75
C ARG A 282 -7.70 -7.35 0.65
N LEU A 283 -6.41 -7.13 0.90
CA LEU A 283 -5.84 -7.24 2.26
C LEU A 283 -6.36 -6.15 3.20
N ILE A 284 -6.52 -4.92 2.71
CA ILE A 284 -7.13 -3.82 3.48
C ILE A 284 -8.61 -4.11 3.75
N GLY A 285 -9.29 -4.71 2.77
CA GLY A 285 -10.70 -5.07 2.81
C GLY A 285 -11.08 -6.11 3.86
N GLN A 286 -10.10 -6.80 4.46
CA GLN A 286 -10.33 -7.73 5.56
C GLN A 286 -10.84 -7.03 6.83
N TYR A 287 -10.59 -5.73 6.95
CA TYR A 287 -10.91 -4.94 8.13
C TYR A 287 -12.19 -4.13 7.95
N ASN A 288 -12.82 -3.76 9.07
CA ASN A 288 -13.88 -2.76 9.08
C ASN A 288 -13.28 -1.35 8.89
N VAL A 289 -13.37 -0.80 7.68
CA VAL A 289 -12.79 0.50 7.34
C VAL A 289 -13.85 1.60 7.38
N GLN A 290 -13.66 2.60 8.26
CA GLN A 290 -14.51 3.78 8.41
C GLN A 290 -13.63 5.03 8.46
N LEU A 291 -13.10 5.41 7.29
CA LEU A 291 -12.09 6.47 7.20
C LEU A 291 -12.64 7.83 7.60
N VAL A 292 -11.83 8.57 8.34
CA VAL A 292 -12.11 9.97 8.69
C VAL A 292 -11.46 10.90 7.67
N GLU A 293 -12.23 11.84 7.15
CA GLU A 293 -11.78 12.72 6.06
C GLU A 293 -10.69 13.73 6.47
N ARG A 294 -10.56 14.10 7.76
CA ARG A 294 -9.60 15.11 8.25
C ARG A 294 -9.13 14.89 9.70
N LEU A 295 -7.93 15.38 10.01
CA LEU A 295 -7.25 15.32 11.33
C LEU A 295 -7.12 16.65 12.07
#